data_AF-A0AA37LAP0-F1
#
_entry.id   AF-A0AA37LAP0-F1
#
_cell.length_a   1.000
_cell.length_b   1.000
_cell.length_c   1.000
_cell.angle_alpha   90.00
_cell.angle_beta   90.00
_cell.angle_gamma   90.00
#
_symmetry.space_group_name_H-M   'P 1'
#
loop_
_entity.id
_entity.type
_entity.pdbx_description
1 polymer ?
#
loop_
_entity_poly.entity_id
_entity_poly.type
_entity_poly.pdbx_seq_one_letter_code
_entity_poly.pdbx_strand_id
1 'polypeptide(L)'
;MKTSATLAVLSAAGEALGHATFQQLWIGSQDQKSVCARLPPSNSPVTDVTSNDLRCNVGGATGVSGVCKIPGKLLLHLFTFKPSIDASVQLAKLADT
;
A
#
# COMPACT_ATOMS: atom_id res chain seq x y z
N MET A 1 35.20 6.79 44.48
CA MET A 1 33.86 6.21 44.70
C MET A 1 32.92 6.76 43.63
N LYS A 2 32.62 5.92 42.63
CA LYS A 2 31.37 5.89 41.84
C LYS A 2 30.91 7.20 41.17
N THR A 3 31.58 7.59 40.09
CA THR A 3 30.94 8.40 39.04
C THR A 3 29.95 7.50 38.31
N SER A 4 28.67 7.63 38.70
CA SER A 4 27.56 6.83 38.20
C SER A 4 27.36 7.06 36.70
N ALA A 5 27.06 5.96 36.02
CA ALA A 5 27.09 5.79 34.58
C ALA A 5 26.15 6.72 33.81
N THR A 6 26.71 7.46 32.85
CA THR A 6 25.96 8.18 31.81
C THR A 6 25.72 7.23 30.63
N LEU A 7 24.73 6.34 30.73
CA LEU A 7 24.21 5.60 29.58
C LEU A 7 22.68 5.68 29.57
N ALA A 8 22.14 6.66 28.86
CA ALA A 8 20.76 6.67 28.40
C ALA A 8 20.76 7.17 26.95
N VAL A 9 21.20 6.30 26.04
CA VAL A 9 21.16 6.54 24.60
C VAL A 9 20.20 5.53 23.98
N LEU A 10 19.26 6.09 23.21
CA LEU A 10 18.42 5.49 22.17
C LEU A 10 17.37 4.45 22.60
N SER A 11 16.19 4.95 22.96
CA SER A 11 14.94 4.27 22.64
C SER A 11 13.97 5.23 21.95
N ALA A 12 14.39 5.79 20.81
CA ALA A 12 13.44 6.19 19.79
C ALA A 12 13.34 5.00 18.84
N ALA A 13 12.55 3.99 19.22
CA ALA A 13 12.01 3.06 18.24
C ALA A 13 11.12 3.91 17.33
N GLY A 14 11.67 4.35 16.21
CA GLY A 14 10.89 5.05 15.20
C GLY A 14 9.83 4.09 14.72
N GLU A 15 8.56 4.35 15.06
CA GLU A 15 7.44 3.69 14.43
C GLU A 15 7.58 3.95 12.93
N ALA A 16 8.03 2.95 12.17
CA ALA A 16 8.14 3.09 10.72
C ALA A 16 6.71 3.14 10.18
N LEU A 17 6.11 4.33 10.16
CA LEU A 17 4.77 4.57 9.68
C LEU A 17 4.68 4.09 8.23
N GLY A 18 4.10 2.91 8.06
CA GLY A 18 4.03 2.20 6.80
C GLY A 18 2.87 2.64 5.94
N HIS A 19 2.85 3.92 5.60
CA HIS A 19 1.81 4.48 4.77
C HIS A 19 1.94 3.95 3.34
N ALA A 20 0.95 3.20 2.90
CA ALA A 20 0.88 2.67 1.56
C ALA A 20 -0.44 3.10 0.92
N THR A 21 -0.43 3.25 -0.39
CA THR A 21 -1.65 3.34 -1.18
C THR A 21 -1.78 2.09 -2.06
N PHE A 22 -2.83 2.03 -2.88
CA PHE A 22 -2.88 1.11 -4.00
C PHE A 22 -2.13 1.70 -5.20
N GLN A 23 -1.20 0.97 -5.82
CA GLN A 23 -0.36 1.54 -6.90
C GLN A 23 -0.62 0.95 -8.28
N GLN A 24 -0.80 -0.36 -8.38
CA GLN A 24 -0.85 -1.02 -9.68
C GLN A 24 -1.87 -2.15 -9.70
N LEU A 25 -2.65 -2.17 -10.79
CA LEU A 25 -3.59 -3.23 -11.12
C LEU A 25 -3.10 -3.93 -12.38
N TRP A 26 -2.79 -5.22 -12.31
CA TRP A 26 -2.40 -5.97 -13.50
C TRP A 26 -3.43 -7.05 -13.82
N ILE A 27 -3.85 -7.11 -15.08
CA ILE A 27 -4.73 -8.14 -15.61
C ILE A 27 -3.88 -8.97 -16.58
N GLY A 28 -3.43 -10.14 -16.11
CA GLY A 28 -2.39 -10.90 -16.80
C GLY A 28 -1.10 -10.08 -16.87
N SER A 29 -0.56 -9.91 -18.08
CA SER A 29 0.69 -9.16 -18.31
C SER A 29 0.48 -7.66 -18.58
N GLN A 30 -0.76 -7.16 -18.48
CA GLN A 30 -1.10 -5.76 -18.80
C GLN A 30 -1.36 -4.92 -17.55
N ASP A 31 -0.61 -3.84 -17.38
CA ASP A 31 -0.82 -2.82 -16.34
C ASP A 31 -2.02 -1.95 -16.69
N GLN A 32 -3.06 -2.03 -15.86
CA GLN A 32 -4.28 -1.22 -15.95
C GLN A 32 -4.14 0.13 -15.22
N LYS A 33 -2.98 0.40 -14.61
CA LYS A 33 -2.69 1.61 -13.84
C LYS A 33 -3.80 1.87 -12.82
N SER A 34 -4.38 3.07 -12.88
CA SER A 34 -5.48 3.53 -12.03
C SER A 34 -6.83 3.62 -12.76
N VAL A 35 -6.93 3.13 -14.00
CA VAL A 35 -8.09 3.39 -14.89
C VAL A 35 -9.42 2.99 -14.25
N CYS A 36 -9.43 1.87 -13.52
CA CYS A 36 -10.63 1.36 -12.83
C CYS A 36 -10.49 1.32 -11.30
N ALA A 37 -9.47 1.98 -10.74
CA ALA A 37 -9.20 1.98 -9.31
C ALA A 37 -9.66 3.30 -8.66
N ARG A 38 -10.28 3.20 -7.47
CA ARG A 38 -10.66 4.36 -6.65
C ARG A 38 -9.48 4.74 -5.76
N LEU A 39 -8.58 5.58 -6.28
CA LEU A 39 -7.40 6.00 -5.52
C LEU A 39 -7.73 7.12 -4.52
N PRO A 40 -7.28 7.01 -3.26
CA PRO A 40 -7.42 8.09 -2.29
C PRO A 40 -6.48 9.27 -2.64
N PRO A 41 -6.79 10.49 -2.17
CA PRO A 41 -5.96 11.67 -2.42
C PRO A 41 -4.64 11.68 -1.62
N SER A 42 -4.48 10.79 -0.64
CA SER A 42 -3.28 10.69 0.20
C SER A 42 -3.01 9.24 0.62
N ASN A 43 -1.86 9.01 1.24
CA ASN A 43 -1.46 7.72 1.83
C ASN A 43 -1.71 7.63 3.34
N SER A 44 -2.45 8.57 3.93
CA SER A 44 -2.83 8.52 5.33
C SER A 44 -3.79 7.35 5.60
N PRO A 45 -3.70 6.68 6.76
CA PRO A 45 -4.53 5.55 7.07
C PRO A 45 -5.93 6.03 7.48
N VAL A 46 -6.95 5.24 7.12
CA VAL A 46 -8.28 5.37 7.74
C VAL A 46 -8.20 4.73 9.12
N THR A 47 -8.38 5.52 10.18
CA THR A 47 -8.24 5.05 11.57
C THR A 47 -9.56 4.77 12.27
N ASP A 48 -10.65 5.40 11.82
CA ASP A 48 -11.99 5.18 12.35
C ASP A 48 -12.67 3.98 11.66
N VAL A 49 -12.80 2.89 12.41
CA VAL A 49 -13.42 1.64 11.93
C VAL A 49 -14.93 1.72 11.76
N THR A 50 -15.55 2.80 12.22
CA THR A 50 -17.00 3.04 12.06
C THR A 50 -17.31 3.92 10.84
N SER A 51 -16.29 4.55 10.24
CA SER A 51 -16.46 5.41 9.06
C SER A 51 -16.79 4.61 7.80
N ASN A 52 -17.58 5.22 6.91
CA ASN A 52 -17.81 4.70 5.56
C ASN A 52 -16.52 4.63 4.72
N ASP A 53 -15.50 5.41 5.06
CA ASP A 53 -14.21 5.41 4.38
C ASP A 53 -13.47 4.08 4.56
N LEU A 54 -13.81 3.27 5.57
CA LEU A 54 -13.21 1.95 5.76
C LEU A 54 -13.47 1.02 4.56
N ARG A 55 -14.54 1.26 3.79
CA ARG A 55 -14.94 0.39 2.66
C ARG A 55 -14.07 0.58 1.43
N CYS A 56 -13.78 1.82 1.04
CA CYS A 56 -13.09 2.16 -0.21
C CYS A 56 -12.17 3.38 -0.09
N ASN A 57 -11.77 3.76 1.12
CA ASN A 57 -11.02 4.98 1.44
C ASN A 57 -11.80 6.28 1.12
N VAL A 58 -11.24 7.42 1.55
CA VAL A 58 -11.80 8.75 1.35
C VAL A 58 -12.03 9.02 -0.14
N GLY A 59 -13.25 9.45 -0.49
CA GLY A 59 -13.67 9.69 -1.87
C GLY A 59 -14.06 8.41 -2.64
N GLY A 60 -13.94 7.23 -2.02
CA GLY A 60 -14.24 5.94 -2.64
C GLY A 60 -15.73 5.61 -2.75
N ALA A 61 -16.64 6.47 -2.29
CA ALA A 61 -18.08 6.26 -2.39
C ALA A 61 -18.57 6.32 -3.85
N THR A 62 -17.91 7.10 -4.70
CA THR A 62 -18.24 7.26 -6.12
C THR A 62 -17.29 6.40 -6.96
N GLY A 63 -17.83 5.68 -7.93
CA GLY A 63 -17.03 4.92 -8.89
C GLY A 63 -16.24 5.83 -9.84
N VAL A 64 -15.10 5.33 -10.33
CA VAL A 64 -14.42 5.94 -11.47
C VAL A 64 -15.12 5.54 -12.78
N SER A 65 -14.92 6.30 -13.84
CA SER A 65 -15.54 6.01 -15.14
C SER A 65 -15.02 4.71 -15.79
N GLY A 66 -13.80 4.27 -15.45
CA GLY A 66 -13.21 3.08 -16.02
C GLY A 66 -13.68 1.80 -15.32
N VAL A 67 -13.97 0.77 -16.11
CA VAL A 67 -14.26 -0.59 -15.62
C VAL A 67 -13.31 -1.55 -16.32
N CYS A 68 -12.44 -2.21 -15.56
CA CYS A 68 -11.52 -3.20 -16.12
C CYS A 68 -12.20 -4.57 -16.20
N LYS A 69 -12.27 -5.14 -17.41
CA LYS A 69 -12.81 -6.48 -17.63
C LYS A 69 -11.77 -7.53 -17.21
N ILE A 70 -12.11 -8.34 -16.22
CA ILE A 70 -11.26 -9.44 -15.76
C ILE A 70 -11.76 -10.74 -16.41
N PRO A 71 -10.98 -11.41 -17.27
CA PRO A 71 -11.31 -12.73 -17.77
C PRO A 71 -11.31 -13.72 -16.59
N GLY A 72 -12.35 -14.55 -16.46
CA GLY A 72 -12.57 -15.38 -15.27
C GLY A 72 -11.51 -16.44 -14.93
N LYS A 73 -10.43 -16.56 -15.71
CA LYS A 73 -9.28 -17.46 -15.45
C LYS A 73 -7.94 -16.72 -15.36
N LEU A 74 -7.94 -15.39 -15.48
CA LEU A 74 -6.71 -14.61 -15.52
C LEU A 74 -6.32 -14.13 -14.13
N LEU A 75 -5.02 -14.19 -13.83
CA LEU A 75 -4.47 -13.76 -12.55
C LEU A 75 -4.54 -12.23 -12.43
N LEU A 76 -5.10 -11.77 -11.31
CA LEU A 76 -5.16 -10.37 -10.91
C LEU A 76 -4.05 -10.08 -9.90
N HIS A 77 -3.09 -9.22 -10.26
CA HIS A 77 -2.07 -8.76 -9.31
C HIS A 77 -2.42 -7.36 -8.79
N LEU A 78 -2.39 -7.22 -7.47
CA LEU A 78 -2.68 -6.00 -6.73
C LEU A 78 -1.42 -5.60 -5.95
N PHE A 79 -0.81 -4.46 -6.27
CA PHE A 79 0.42 -4.01 -5.62
C PHE A 79 0.17 -2.78 -4.72
N THR A 80 0.66 -2.85 -3.48
CA THR A 80 0.72 -1.75 -2.52
C THR A 80 2.18 -1.52 -2.12
N PHE A 81 2.68 -0.28 -2.19
CA PHE A 81 4.07 0.04 -1.85
C PHE A 81 4.15 0.76 -0.50
N LYS A 82 5.00 0.27 0.42
CA LYS A 82 5.34 0.93 1.68
C LYS A 82 6.70 1.62 1.52
N PRO A 83 6.79 2.97 1.56
CA PRO A 83 8.00 3.75 1.26
C PRO A 83 9.10 3.68 2.33
N SER A 84 9.07 2.70 3.24
CA SER A 84 10.06 2.54 4.31
C SER A 84 10.67 1.13 4.39
N ILE A 85 10.36 0.25 3.43
CA ILE A 85 10.99 -1.07 3.22
C ILE A 85 11.15 -1.29 1.72
N ASP A 86 11.91 -0.39 1.09
CA ASP A 86 12.57 -0.67 -0.18
C ASP A 86 13.53 -1.86 0.04
N ALA A 87 13.06 -3.10 -0.19
CA ALA A 87 13.90 -4.26 -0.56
C ALA A 87 13.17 -5.61 -0.71
N SER A 88 11.92 -5.82 -0.28
CA SER A 88 11.44 -7.22 -0.06
C SER A 88 10.18 -7.70 -0.79
N VAL A 89 9.58 -6.93 -1.71
CA VAL A 89 8.57 -7.48 -2.64
C VAL A 89 9.02 -7.28 -4.10
N GLN A 90 10.30 -7.55 -4.36
CA GLN A 90 10.83 -7.78 -5.70
C GLN A 90 10.79 -9.28 -6.07
N LEU A 91 9.93 -10.08 -5.43
CA LEU A 91 9.83 -11.52 -5.68
C LEU A 91 8.52 -11.89 -6.40
N ALA A 92 8.28 -11.27 -7.56
CA ALA A 92 7.28 -11.77 -8.53
C ALA A 92 7.59 -11.35 -10.00
N LYS A 93 8.81 -10.92 -10.32
CA LYS A 93 9.26 -10.60 -11.68
C LYS A 93 10.43 -11.49 -12.14
N LEU A 94 10.53 -12.71 -11.61
CA LEU A 94 11.56 -13.69 -11.94
C LEU A 94 10.93 -15.06 -12.22
N ALA A 95 10.06 -15.14 -13.23
CA ALA A 95 9.67 -16.39 -13.91
C ALA A 95 8.68 -16.09 -15.04
N ASP A 96 9.07 -15.29 -16.05
CA ASP A 96 8.46 -15.40 -17.39
C ASP A 96 9.33 -14.64 -18.42
N THR A 97 10.52 -15.17 -18.64
CA THR A 97 11.32 -15.05 -19.87
C THR A 97 11.92 -16.41 -20.14
#